data_AF-A0A625WA84-F1
#
_entry.id   AF-A0A625WA84-F1
#
_cell.length_a   1.000
_cell.length_b   1.000
_cell.length_c   1.000
_cell.angle_alpha   90.00
_cell.angle_beta   90.00
_cell.angle_gamma   90.00
#
_symmetry.space_group_name_H-M   'P 1'
#
loop_
_entity.id
_entity.type
_entity.pdbx_description
1 polymer ?
#
loop_
_entity_poly.entity_id
_entity_poly.type
_entity_poly.pdbx_seq_one_letter_code
_entity_poly.pdbx_strand_id
1 'polypeptide(L)'
;MNHSRTIPVVNIAGPGSQPEEEDFNFLPIPAGINLPLTPVLPEQALPAELRVARHILTTLIRDMDNPVATLPFPLSYKLNATEQQNSGLLDQLLGEGEISARVLLSDGKEQRIQETVFTGVWRVREYNADQQRVADEIIIGPIPESIWQTHPQPPITPELPPQPAGLMNGAFIAHEIAERVKQPVKEPHIINLTLLPVNDADREYLDHFLGEGCSAIFSRGYGKCRIVSTHFPGVWRVNYFNDMNTLLQDMIEIADIPVSHRQATAEEWALLRRGELSPLASTIFFDDDPQTWLAAGVKGWEAWFLQERSETARWLAAVQNIITPTLPMASSPDHTLITHGPLDVSPLAIEYPLLSACCLSGKTTALRLLARCITLARSLSALPTLRWNRFDDGEWKIAVVETARGWLVHQARLTTSGNILDYRIISPTTRHAQPDGVIARELATIPLSLWSQQLQVIDPCVAVNIVE
;
A
#
# COMPACT_ATOMS: atom_id res chain seq x y z
N MET A 1 -29.22 -4.86 12.98
CA MET A 1 -28.02 -5.62 12.56
C MET A 1 -27.04 -5.56 13.73
N ASN A 2 -26.60 -6.71 14.25
CA ASN A 2 -25.69 -6.79 15.39
C ASN A 2 -24.30 -6.30 14.97
N HIS A 3 -23.98 -5.03 15.26
CA HIS A 3 -22.62 -4.52 15.13
C HIS A 3 -21.83 -4.97 16.36
N SER A 4 -20.76 -5.74 16.13
CA SER A 4 -19.83 -6.18 17.18
C SER A 4 -19.27 -4.96 17.93
N ARG A 5 -19.32 -4.98 19.27
CA ARG A 5 -18.97 -3.87 20.19
C ARG A 5 -17.49 -3.84 20.60
N THR A 6 -16.67 -4.67 19.98
CA THR A 6 -15.24 -4.85 20.23
C THR A 6 -14.55 -4.95 18.88
N ILE A 7 -13.33 -4.44 18.73
CA ILE A 7 -12.45 -4.88 17.61
C ILE A 7 -12.38 -6.40 17.73
N PRO A 8 -13.04 -7.17 16.83
CA PRO A 8 -13.01 -8.61 16.89
C PRO A 8 -11.63 -9.04 16.46
N VAL A 9 -10.83 -9.45 17.42
CA VAL A 9 -9.58 -10.11 17.12
C VAL A 9 -9.92 -11.56 16.76
N VAL A 10 -10.25 -11.75 15.47
CA VAL A 10 -10.58 -13.00 14.77
C VAL A 10 -11.49 -13.96 15.54
N ASN A 11 -12.78 -13.96 15.20
CA ASN A 11 -13.60 -15.16 15.28
C ASN A 11 -14.74 -15.06 14.25
N ILE A 12 -14.61 -15.76 13.12
CA ILE A 12 -15.67 -15.83 12.10
C ILE A 12 -16.48 -17.11 12.36
N ALA A 13 -17.66 -16.97 12.95
CA ALA A 13 -18.69 -18.00 12.92
C ALA A 13 -19.90 -17.46 12.14
N GLY A 14 -19.98 -17.84 10.87
CA GLY A 14 -21.19 -17.76 10.05
C GLY A 14 -21.71 -19.17 9.74
N PRO A 15 -23.04 -19.41 9.72
CA PRO A 15 -23.60 -20.74 9.52
C PRO A 15 -23.43 -21.20 8.05
N GLY A 16 -22.65 -22.26 7.84
CA GLY A 16 -22.39 -22.85 6.51
C GLY A 16 -21.19 -23.80 6.44
N SER A 17 -20.89 -24.49 7.55
CA SER A 17 -19.74 -25.37 7.80
C SER A 17 -19.50 -26.45 6.73
N GLN A 18 -18.23 -26.76 6.41
CA GLN A 18 -17.56 -28.03 6.77
C GLN A 18 -16.06 -28.08 6.34
N PRO A 19 -15.23 -29.00 6.89
CA PRO A 19 -13.88 -28.71 7.34
C PRO A 19 -12.78 -29.19 6.38
N GLU A 20 -11.62 -28.54 6.44
CA GLU A 20 -10.34 -29.13 6.04
C GLU A 20 -9.42 -29.15 7.26
N GLU A 21 -8.53 -30.15 7.27
CA GLU A 21 -7.92 -30.82 8.42
C GLU A 21 -7.07 -29.93 9.33
N GLU A 22 -6.92 -30.38 10.58
CA GLU A 22 -6.19 -29.73 11.67
C GLU A 22 -4.68 -29.69 11.40
N ASP A 23 -4.20 -28.67 10.69
CA ASP A 23 -2.82 -28.17 10.72
C ASP A 23 -2.87 -26.64 10.69
N PHE A 24 -2.14 -26.00 11.62
CA PHE A 24 -2.09 -24.54 11.88
C PHE A 24 -3.25 -23.72 11.30
N ASN A 25 -4.42 -23.78 11.96
CA ASN A 25 -5.67 -23.06 11.62
C ASN A 25 -5.44 -21.77 10.82
N PHE A 26 -5.51 -21.89 9.49
CA PHE A 26 -5.37 -20.78 8.57
C PHE A 26 -6.41 -19.72 8.87
N LEU A 27 -6.00 -18.45 8.93
CA LEU A 27 -6.93 -17.34 9.06
C LEU A 27 -7.88 -17.33 7.85
N PRO A 28 -9.22 -17.35 8.05
CA PRO A 28 -10.14 -17.15 6.95
C PRO A 28 -9.94 -15.74 6.38
N ILE A 29 -9.64 -15.66 5.09
CA ILE A 29 -9.41 -14.40 4.38
C ILE A 29 -10.72 -13.60 4.35
N PRO A 30 -10.78 -12.38 4.91
CA PRO A 30 -11.95 -11.52 4.82
C PRO A 30 -12.31 -11.23 3.36
N ALA A 31 -13.60 -11.33 3.04
CA ALA A 31 -14.14 -10.98 1.72
C ALA A 31 -14.31 -9.46 1.61
N GLY A 32 -13.76 -8.86 0.55
CA GLY A 32 -13.94 -7.45 0.18
C GLY A 32 -12.80 -6.51 0.59
N ILE A 33 -12.58 -5.47 -0.23
CA ILE A 33 -11.82 -4.27 0.14
C ILE A 33 -12.72 -3.43 1.04
N ASN A 34 -12.48 -3.44 2.35
CA ASN A 34 -13.12 -2.47 3.24
C ASN A 34 -12.27 -1.19 3.19
N LEU A 35 -12.80 -0.14 2.55
CA LEU A 35 -12.27 1.20 2.72
C LEU A 35 -12.17 1.50 4.23
N PRO A 36 -11.12 2.21 4.71
CA PRO A 36 -11.03 2.60 6.11
C PRO A 36 -12.32 3.33 6.49
N LEU A 37 -13.13 2.67 7.33
CA LEU A 37 -14.40 3.19 7.76
C LEU A 37 -14.11 4.41 8.63
N THR A 38 -14.66 5.57 8.25
CA THR A 38 -14.65 6.72 9.14
C THR A 38 -15.27 6.29 10.47
N PRO A 39 -14.57 6.41 11.61
CA PRO A 39 -15.09 5.95 12.88
C PRO A 39 -16.38 6.70 13.19
N VAL A 40 -17.47 5.96 13.35
CA VAL A 40 -18.78 6.51 13.66
C VAL A 40 -18.87 6.68 15.17
N LEU A 41 -19.04 7.93 15.62
CA LEU A 41 -19.32 8.20 17.02
C LEU A 41 -20.65 7.53 17.41
N PRO A 42 -20.66 6.65 18.42
CA PRO A 42 -21.91 6.03 18.84
C PRO A 42 -22.85 7.08 19.42
N GLU A 43 -24.14 6.97 19.11
CA GLU A 43 -25.19 7.86 19.66
C GLU A 43 -25.27 7.77 21.20
N GLN A 44 -24.86 6.63 21.77
CA GLN A 44 -24.81 6.39 23.22
C GLN A 44 -23.58 5.56 23.57
N ALA A 45 -22.82 6.00 24.58
CA ALA A 45 -21.70 5.25 25.15
C ALA A 45 -21.83 5.21 26.69
N LEU A 46 -21.35 4.12 27.30
CA LEU A 46 -21.41 4.00 28.75
C LEU A 46 -20.50 5.06 29.40
N PRO A 47 -20.89 5.68 30.53
CA PRO A 47 -20.05 6.69 31.18
C PRO A 47 -18.64 6.21 31.55
N ALA A 48 -18.49 4.91 31.83
CA ALA A 48 -17.18 4.31 32.11
C ALA A 48 -16.30 4.22 30.85
N GLU A 49 -16.86 3.81 29.72
CA GLU A 49 -16.15 3.74 28.43
C GLU A 49 -15.77 5.14 27.93
N LEU A 50 -16.66 6.13 28.10
CA LEU A 50 -16.37 7.54 27.80
C LEU A 50 -15.18 8.08 28.60
N ARG A 51 -15.12 7.78 29.90
CA ARG A 51 -13.99 8.19 30.74
C ARG A 51 -12.69 7.54 30.29
N VAL A 52 -12.71 6.23 30.00
CA VAL A 52 -11.52 5.49 29.54
C VAL A 52 -11.04 6.00 28.19
N ALA A 53 -11.93 6.09 27.19
CA ALA A 53 -11.57 6.58 25.86
C ALA A 53 -11.00 8.01 25.92
N ARG A 54 -11.66 8.92 26.65
CA ARG A 54 -11.17 10.29 26.82
C ARG A 54 -9.81 10.32 27.52
N HIS A 55 -9.64 9.55 28.60
CA HIS A 55 -8.38 9.53 29.35
C HIS A 55 -7.22 9.05 28.48
N ILE A 56 -7.40 7.91 27.80
CA ILE A 56 -6.37 7.30 26.96
C ILE A 56 -6.05 8.22 25.78
N LEU A 57 -7.05 8.67 25.01
CA LEU A 57 -6.81 9.53 23.85
C LEU A 57 -6.14 10.86 24.23
N THR A 58 -6.56 11.50 25.33
CA THR A 58 -5.91 12.74 25.80
C THR A 58 -4.46 12.48 26.22
N THR A 59 -4.19 11.32 26.83
CA THR A 59 -2.83 10.92 27.21
C THR A 59 -1.97 10.70 25.97
N LEU A 60 -2.46 9.93 25.00
CA LEU A 60 -1.75 9.67 23.74
C LEU A 60 -1.47 10.97 22.97
N ILE A 61 -2.46 11.87 22.85
CA ILE A 61 -2.28 13.17 22.18
C ILE A 61 -1.19 14.00 22.87
N ARG A 62 -1.28 14.16 24.19
CA ARG A 62 -0.28 14.90 24.98
C ARG A 62 1.12 14.29 24.83
N ASP A 63 1.20 12.96 24.83
CA ASP A 63 2.48 12.27 24.73
C ASP A 63 3.07 12.41 23.31
N MET A 64 2.23 12.40 22.27
CA MET A 64 2.60 12.65 20.87
C MET A 64 3.04 14.10 20.58
N ASP A 65 2.57 15.08 21.38
CA ASP A 65 3.00 16.49 21.27
C ASP A 65 4.47 16.70 21.65
N ASN A 66 5.12 15.72 22.30
CA ASN A 66 6.55 15.79 22.60
C ASN A 66 7.40 15.46 21.35
N PRO A 67 8.57 16.10 21.18
CA PRO A 67 9.47 15.77 20.07
C PRO A 67 9.89 14.30 20.06
N VAL A 68 9.83 13.64 18.89
CA VAL A 68 10.20 12.22 18.70
C VAL A 68 11.58 11.91 19.27
N ALA A 69 12.56 12.81 19.07
CA ALA A 69 13.94 12.66 19.59
C ALA A 69 14.05 12.59 21.11
N THR A 70 13.02 13.02 21.85
CA THR A 70 12.98 13.04 23.32
C THR A 70 12.10 11.95 23.92
N LEU A 71 11.36 11.22 23.07
CA LEU A 71 10.45 10.16 23.49
C LEU A 71 11.15 8.80 23.44
N PRO A 72 10.80 7.85 24.34
CA PRO A 72 10.98 6.45 24.05
C PRO A 72 10.15 6.14 22.79
N PHE A 73 10.82 5.77 21.71
CA PHE A 73 10.20 5.45 20.43
C PHE A 73 10.39 3.95 20.14
N PRO A 74 9.31 3.19 19.86
CA PRO A 74 7.93 3.64 19.74
C PRO A 74 7.29 4.05 21.08
N LEU A 75 6.32 4.96 21.03
CA LEU A 75 5.56 5.34 22.22
C LEU A 75 4.58 4.20 22.55
N SER A 76 4.48 3.83 23.83
CA SER A 76 3.60 2.76 24.29
C SER A 76 2.69 3.24 25.44
N TYR A 77 1.44 2.76 25.42
CA TYR A 77 0.48 2.90 26.50
C TYR A 77 -0.14 1.55 26.85
N LYS A 78 0.18 1.03 28.05
CA LYS A 78 -0.37 -0.24 28.56
C LYS A 78 -1.66 0.00 29.33
N LEU A 79 -2.74 -0.66 28.92
CA LEU A 79 -4.04 -0.54 29.57
C LEU A 79 -4.06 -1.36 30.85
N ASN A 80 -4.55 -0.77 31.93
CA ASN A 80 -4.81 -1.50 33.18
C ASN A 80 -6.10 -2.32 33.09
N ALA A 81 -6.36 -3.18 34.08
CA ALA A 81 -7.51 -4.09 34.08
C ALA A 81 -8.88 -3.36 33.96
N THR A 82 -9.02 -2.18 34.56
CA THR A 82 -10.26 -1.39 34.49
C THR A 82 -10.46 -0.78 33.10
N GLU A 83 -9.40 -0.26 32.49
CA GLU A 83 -9.43 0.27 31.13
C GLU A 83 -9.72 -0.82 30.11
N GLN A 84 -9.09 -1.98 30.28
CA GLN A 84 -9.32 -3.18 29.49
C GLN A 84 -10.79 -3.61 29.49
N GLN A 85 -11.47 -3.55 30.64
CA GLN A 85 -12.90 -3.88 30.79
C GLN A 85 -13.83 -2.86 30.12
N ASN A 86 -13.40 -1.60 29.96
CA ASN A 86 -14.23 -0.50 29.46
C ASN A 86 -13.67 0.09 28.14
N SER A 87 -12.99 -0.74 27.35
CA SER A 87 -12.30 -0.31 26.12
C SER A 87 -13.20 -0.30 24.87
N GLY A 88 -14.48 -0.66 24.98
CA GLY A 88 -15.39 -0.80 23.84
C GLY A 88 -15.52 0.46 22.97
N LEU A 89 -15.69 1.63 23.61
CA LEU A 89 -15.71 2.91 22.88
C LEU A 89 -14.35 3.24 22.25
N LEU A 90 -13.25 2.99 22.97
CA LEU A 90 -11.90 3.25 22.46
C LEU A 90 -11.64 2.43 21.19
N ASP A 91 -11.99 1.15 21.22
CA ASP A 91 -11.88 0.23 20.09
C ASP A 91 -12.69 0.72 18.87
N GLN A 92 -13.89 1.28 19.08
CA GLN A 92 -14.70 1.85 17.99
C GLN A 92 -14.09 3.13 17.40
N LEU A 93 -13.54 4.01 18.26
CA LEU A 93 -12.92 5.26 17.84
C LEU A 93 -11.62 5.04 17.07
N LEU A 94 -10.82 4.07 17.51
CA LEU A 94 -9.59 3.68 16.83
C LEU A 94 -9.89 2.89 15.55
N GLY A 95 -10.95 2.08 15.53
CA GLY A 95 -11.33 1.27 14.37
C GLY A 95 -10.22 0.32 13.91
N GLU A 96 -10.35 -0.18 12.68
CA GLU A 96 -9.40 -1.10 12.06
C GLU A 96 -8.81 -0.48 10.79
N GLY A 97 -7.49 -0.43 10.74
CA GLY A 97 -6.71 -0.15 9.54
C GLY A 97 -6.51 -1.39 8.68
N GLU A 98 -5.61 -1.26 7.71
CA GLU A 98 -5.43 -2.27 6.66
C GLU A 98 -4.56 -3.45 7.10
N ILE A 99 -3.65 -3.22 8.05
CA ILE A 99 -2.63 -4.19 8.47
C ILE A 99 -3.03 -4.86 9.79
N SER A 100 -2.92 -6.18 9.82
CA SER A 100 -3.08 -6.99 11.03
C SER A 100 -1.96 -8.03 11.09
N ALA A 101 -1.59 -8.47 12.29
CA ALA A 101 -0.60 -9.52 12.46
C ALA A 101 -0.88 -10.41 13.67
N ARG A 102 -0.36 -11.64 13.62
CA ARG A 102 -0.30 -12.59 14.73
C ARG A 102 1.15 -13.01 14.92
N VAL A 103 1.58 -13.06 16.17
CA VAL A 103 2.93 -13.49 16.54
C VAL A 103 2.82 -14.53 17.65
N LEU A 104 3.40 -15.71 17.44
CA LEU A 104 3.60 -16.72 18.48
C LEU A 104 4.88 -16.37 19.26
N LEU A 105 4.72 -16.09 20.54
CA LEU A 105 5.83 -15.75 21.42
C LEU A 105 6.53 -17.03 21.92
N SER A 106 7.80 -16.89 22.29
CA SER A 106 8.62 -18.03 22.78
C SER A 106 8.10 -18.67 24.07
N ASP A 107 7.26 -17.97 24.84
CA ASP A 107 6.60 -18.48 26.04
C ASP A 107 5.25 -19.16 25.76
N GLY A 108 4.91 -19.38 24.48
CA GLY A 108 3.67 -20.02 24.03
C GLY A 108 2.45 -19.10 24.02
N LYS A 109 2.60 -17.82 24.38
CA LYS A 109 1.54 -16.82 24.21
C LYS A 109 1.40 -16.41 22.76
N GLU A 110 0.24 -15.87 22.46
CA GLU A 110 -0.06 -15.27 21.17
C GLU A 110 -0.22 -13.77 21.32
N GLN A 111 0.48 -13.01 20.51
CA GLN A 111 0.24 -11.59 20.32
C GLN A 111 -0.61 -11.37 19.07
N ARG A 112 -1.70 -10.63 19.22
CA ARG A 112 -2.55 -10.16 18.13
C ARG A 112 -2.39 -8.66 17.99
N ILE A 113 -2.08 -8.23 16.78
CA ILE A 113 -1.70 -6.87 16.45
C ILE A 113 -2.62 -6.37 15.35
N GLN A 114 -3.13 -5.15 15.49
CA GLN A 114 -4.02 -4.53 14.52
C GLN A 114 -3.64 -3.05 14.39
N GLU A 115 -3.32 -2.60 13.18
CA GLU A 115 -3.24 -1.17 12.91
C GLU A 115 -4.63 -0.56 13.04
N THR A 116 -4.73 0.64 13.60
CA THR A 116 -6.00 1.36 13.70
C THR A 116 -6.28 2.12 12.40
N VAL A 117 -7.41 2.83 12.29
CA VAL A 117 -7.65 3.72 11.13
C VAL A 117 -6.64 4.88 11.06
N PHE A 118 -5.89 5.12 12.14
CA PHE A 118 -4.78 6.04 12.19
C PHE A 118 -3.47 5.28 11.93
N THR A 119 -2.88 5.49 10.76
CA THR A 119 -1.60 4.87 10.36
C THR A 119 -0.52 5.08 11.42
N GLY A 120 0.18 4.00 11.78
CA GLY A 120 1.21 4.04 12.81
C GLY A 120 0.70 4.00 14.26
N VAL A 121 -0.62 3.90 14.48
CA VAL A 121 -1.20 3.59 15.78
C VAL A 121 -1.65 2.14 15.76
N TRP A 122 -1.09 1.34 16.67
CA TRP A 122 -1.25 -0.11 16.70
C TRP A 122 -1.90 -0.54 18.01
N ARG A 123 -2.88 -1.43 17.90
CA ARG A 123 -3.45 -2.16 19.02
C ARG A 123 -2.72 -3.48 19.16
N VAL A 124 -2.14 -3.74 20.33
CA VAL A 124 -1.35 -4.94 20.61
C VAL A 124 -1.94 -5.66 21.82
N ARG A 125 -2.39 -6.90 21.64
CA ARG A 125 -3.00 -7.69 22.70
C ARG A 125 -2.35 -9.05 22.81
N GLU A 126 -1.97 -9.45 24.01
CA GLU A 126 -1.40 -10.77 24.27
C GLU A 126 -2.42 -11.69 24.93
N TYR A 127 -2.42 -12.95 24.50
CA TYR A 127 -3.31 -14.00 24.96
C TYR A 127 -2.49 -15.20 25.39
N ASN A 128 -2.88 -15.81 26.51
CA ASN A 128 -2.29 -17.07 26.96
C ASN A 128 -2.89 -18.27 26.19
N ALA A 129 -2.41 -19.48 26.51
CA ALA A 129 -2.90 -20.73 25.92
C ALA A 129 -4.43 -20.93 26.11
N ASP A 130 -4.99 -20.43 27.22
CA ASP A 130 -6.43 -20.48 27.53
C ASP A 130 -7.24 -19.38 26.81
N GLN A 131 -6.66 -18.66 25.85
CA GLN A 131 -7.29 -17.56 25.11
C GLN A 131 -7.73 -16.39 26.00
N GLN A 132 -7.13 -16.24 27.18
CA GLN A 132 -7.36 -15.12 28.07
C GLN A 132 -6.39 -13.99 27.74
N ARG A 133 -6.93 -12.77 27.58
CA ARG A 133 -6.11 -11.57 27.37
C ARG A 133 -5.31 -11.27 28.64
N VAL A 134 -3.98 -11.30 28.52
CA VAL A 134 -3.03 -11.05 29.62
C VAL A 134 -2.35 -9.69 29.51
N ALA A 135 -2.28 -9.12 28.29
CA ALA A 135 -1.80 -7.76 28.08
C ALA A 135 -2.63 -7.05 27.01
N ASP A 136 -2.71 -5.73 27.13
CA ASP A 136 -3.39 -4.85 26.18
C ASP A 136 -2.63 -3.52 26.13
N GLU A 137 -2.12 -3.17 24.95
CA GLU A 137 -1.22 -2.05 24.73
C GLU A 137 -1.59 -1.31 23.45
N ILE A 138 -1.32 0.00 23.44
CA ILE A 138 -1.35 0.83 22.24
C ILE A 138 0.08 1.27 21.97
N ILE A 139 0.57 1.00 20.76
CA ILE A 139 1.89 1.40 20.28
C ILE A 139 1.72 2.48 19.21
N ILE A 140 2.49 3.56 19.28
CA ILE A 140 2.51 4.65 18.30
C ILE A 140 3.92 4.75 17.71
N GLY A 141 4.06 4.34 16.45
CA GLY A 141 5.34 4.26 15.74
C GLY A 141 5.29 3.30 14.55
N PRO A 142 6.46 2.79 14.11
CA PRO A 142 6.54 1.80 13.03
C PRO A 142 5.81 0.50 13.39
N ILE A 143 5.74 -0.42 12.43
CA ILE A 143 5.22 -1.77 12.64
C ILE A 143 5.89 -2.41 13.89
N PRO A 144 5.11 -2.96 14.84
CA PRO A 144 5.64 -3.47 16.11
C PRO A 144 6.79 -4.46 15.93
N GLU A 145 7.84 -4.30 16.73
CA GLU A 145 9.09 -5.06 16.61
C GLU A 145 8.91 -6.58 16.72
N SER A 146 7.95 -7.01 17.54
CA SER A 146 7.63 -8.42 17.73
C SER A 146 7.22 -9.14 16.45
N ILE A 147 6.76 -8.42 15.42
CA ILE A 147 6.39 -9.00 14.13
C ILE A 147 7.64 -9.48 13.37
N TRP A 148 8.74 -8.72 13.41
CA TRP A 148 9.92 -8.98 12.56
C TRP A 148 11.15 -9.42 13.35
N GLN A 149 11.20 -9.19 14.67
CA GLN A 149 12.17 -9.82 15.57
C GLN A 149 11.75 -11.26 15.89
N THR A 150 11.58 -12.07 14.84
CA THR A 150 11.23 -13.49 14.96
C THR A 150 12.31 -14.21 15.76
N HIS A 151 11.92 -14.98 16.78
CA HIS A 151 12.88 -15.78 17.53
C HIS A 151 13.49 -16.85 16.61
N PRO A 152 14.83 -16.97 16.55
CA PRO A 152 15.46 -18.01 15.75
C PRO A 152 15.08 -19.38 16.30
N GLN A 153 14.44 -20.21 15.47
CA GLN A 153 14.35 -21.65 15.73
C GLN A 153 15.68 -22.28 15.27
N PRO A 154 16.43 -23.00 16.13
CA PRO A 154 17.67 -23.63 15.71
C PRO A 154 17.41 -24.82 14.77
N PRO A 155 18.30 -25.10 13.78
CA PRO A 155 19.56 -24.40 13.50
C PRO A 155 19.46 -23.31 12.42
N ILE A 156 20.22 -22.22 12.62
CA ILE A 156 20.38 -21.08 11.70
C ILE A 156 21.09 -21.49 10.40
N THR A 157 21.84 -22.60 10.41
CA THR A 157 22.50 -23.15 9.23
C THR A 157 21.47 -23.92 8.38
N PRO A 158 21.15 -23.47 7.16
CA PRO A 158 20.17 -24.16 6.33
C PRO A 158 20.76 -25.50 5.86
N GLU A 159 20.17 -26.60 6.32
CA GLU A 159 20.42 -27.93 5.78
C GLU A 159 19.37 -28.23 4.71
N LEU A 160 19.82 -28.57 3.51
CA LEU A 160 18.90 -28.90 2.42
C LEU A 160 18.32 -30.31 2.65
N PRO A 161 16.99 -30.47 2.63
CA PRO A 161 16.37 -31.78 2.77
C PRO A 161 16.74 -32.69 1.59
N PRO A 162 16.64 -34.02 1.74
CA PRO A 162 16.85 -34.95 0.63
C PRO A 162 15.92 -34.62 -0.53
N GLN A 163 16.46 -34.58 -1.75
CA GLN A 163 15.69 -34.22 -2.94
C GLN A 163 14.77 -35.39 -3.37
N PRO A 164 13.43 -35.24 -3.33
CA PRO A 164 12.53 -36.25 -3.86
C PRO A 164 12.62 -36.33 -5.39
N ALA A 165 12.14 -37.45 -5.95
CA ALA A 165 11.99 -37.57 -7.40
C ALA A 165 10.90 -36.61 -7.91
N GLY A 166 11.09 -36.04 -9.10
CA GLY A 166 10.10 -35.19 -9.75
C GLY A 166 10.21 -33.69 -9.46
N LEU A 167 11.21 -33.26 -8.68
CA LEU A 167 11.57 -31.83 -8.59
C LEU A 167 11.92 -31.29 -9.98
N MET A 168 11.50 -30.06 -10.26
CA MET A 168 11.90 -29.30 -11.43
C MET A 168 12.93 -28.23 -11.06
N ASN A 169 12.58 -27.28 -10.17
CA ASN A 169 13.51 -26.23 -9.72
C ASN A 169 13.62 -26.05 -8.20
N GLY A 170 12.84 -26.78 -7.39
CA GLY A 170 12.74 -26.59 -5.94
C GLY A 170 14.09 -26.71 -5.23
N ALA A 171 14.94 -27.66 -5.64
CA ALA A 171 16.27 -27.83 -5.07
C ALA A 171 17.20 -26.63 -5.33
N PHE A 172 17.14 -26.05 -6.52
CA PHE A 172 17.96 -24.88 -6.88
C PHE A 172 17.50 -23.64 -6.12
N ILE A 173 16.18 -23.46 -5.99
CA ILE A 173 15.58 -22.35 -5.23
C ILE A 173 15.94 -22.47 -3.73
N ALA A 174 15.83 -23.66 -3.14
CA ALA A 174 16.21 -23.89 -1.75
C ALA A 174 17.71 -23.64 -1.53
N HIS A 175 18.56 -24.04 -2.47
CA HIS A 175 20.00 -23.76 -2.41
C HIS A 175 20.29 -22.25 -2.48
N GLU A 176 19.60 -21.52 -3.36
CA GLU A 176 19.71 -20.05 -3.44
C GLU A 176 19.33 -19.39 -2.11
N ILE A 177 18.19 -19.78 -1.52
CA ILE A 177 17.74 -19.29 -0.21
C ILE A 177 18.79 -19.61 0.86
N ALA A 178 19.29 -20.85 0.90
CA ALA A 178 20.29 -21.29 1.85
C ALA A 178 21.59 -20.48 1.80
N GLU A 179 22.05 -20.11 0.59
CA GLU A 179 23.25 -19.28 0.42
C GLU A 179 23.01 -17.82 0.82
N ARG A 180 21.80 -17.29 0.58
CA ARG A 180 21.46 -15.91 0.96
C ARG A 180 21.26 -15.73 2.46
N VAL A 181 20.67 -16.69 3.15
CA VAL A 181 20.50 -16.65 4.61
C VAL A 181 21.84 -16.57 5.35
N LYS A 182 22.93 -17.10 4.77
CA LYS A 182 24.28 -17.02 5.35
C LYS A 182 24.90 -15.62 5.29
N GLN A 183 24.35 -14.72 4.49
CA GLN A 183 24.91 -13.40 4.24
C GLN A 183 24.03 -12.34 4.92
N PRO A 184 24.61 -11.30 5.54
CA PRO A 184 23.83 -10.17 6.01
C PRO A 184 23.06 -9.54 4.85
N VAL A 185 21.77 -9.30 5.02
CA VAL A 185 20.94 -8.64 4.01
C VAL A 185 21.42 -7.19 3.87
N LYS A 186 21.97 -6.85 2.70
CA LYS A 186 22.28 -5.45 2.34
C LYS A 186 21.16 -4.82 1.53
N GLU A 187 20.57 -5.61 0.65
CA GLU A 187 19.40 -5.27 -0.16
C GLU A 187 18.46 -6.46 -0.14
N PRO A 188 17.14 -6.24 -0.14
CA PRO A 188 16.18 -7.33 -0.19
C PRO A 188 16.37 -8.20 -1.42
N HIS A 189 16.31 -9.51 -1.24
CA HIS A 189 16.34 -10.47 -2.34
C HIS A 189 14.97 -11.11 -2.53
N ILE A 190 14.44 -11.06 -3.76
CA ILE A 190 13.10 -11.54 -4.07
C ILE A 190 13.20 -12.69 -5.07
N ILE A 191 12.61 -13.83 -4.73
CA ILE A 191 12.43 -14.98 -5.62
C ILE A 191 10.94 -15.08 -5.94
N ASN A 192 10.56 -14.77 -7.18
CA ASN A 192 9.17 -14.84 -7.60
C ASN A 192 8.84 -16.25 -8.14
N LEU A 193 8.24 -17.09 -7.29
CA LEU A 193 7.92 -18.48 -7.63
C LEU A 193 6.87 -18.59 -8.75
N THR A 194 6.01 -17.57 -8.91
CA THR A 194 5.00 -17.54 -9.98
C THR A 194 5.61 -17.32 -11.37
N LEU A 195 6.78 -16.66 -11.44
CA LEU A 195 7.50 -16.43 -12.69
C LEU A 195 8.51 -17.52 -13.01
N LEU A 196 8.71 -18.48 -12.11
CA LEU A 196 9.62 -19.60 -12.28
C LEU A 196 8.86 -20.88 -12.64
N PRO A 197 9.51 -21.83 -13.35
CA PRO A 197 8.93 -23.16 -13.49
C PRO A 197 8.99 -23.84 -12.12
N VAL A 198 7.85 -23.90 -11.42
CA VAL A 198 7.73 -24.55 -10.11
C VAL A 198 6.52 -25.50 -10.15
N ASN A 199 6.77 -26.79 -9.97
CA ASN A 199 5.71 -27.80 -9.91
C ASN A 199 5.28 -28.09 -8.46
N ASP A 200 4.31 -28.98 -8.26
CA ASP A 200 3.78 -29.26 -6.91
C ASP A 200 4.82 -29.95 -6.01
N ALA A 201 5.67 -30.81 -6.57
CA ALA A 201 6.78 -31.42 -5.82
C ALA A 201 7.79 -30.37 -5.34
N ASP A 202 8.06 -29.34 -6.17
CA ASP A 202 8.90 -28.21 -5.78
C ASP A 202 8.27 -27.39 -4.64
N ARG A 203 6.95 -27.17 -4.67
CA ARG A 203 6.23 -26.44 -3.62
C ARG A 203 6.31 -27.20 -2.29
N GLU A 204 5.99 -28.48 -2.28
CA GLU A 204 6.05 -29.32 -1.07
C GLU A 204 7.47 -29.38 -0.50
N TYR A 205 8.48 -29.50 -1.38
CA TYR A 205 9.88 -29.49 -0.97
C TYR A 205 10.31 -28.14 -0.37
N LEU A 206 9.88 -27.02 -0.97
CA LEU A 206 10.16 -25.67 -0.45
C LEU A 206 9.42 -25.42 0.87
N ASP A 207 8.18 -25.86 1.00
CA ASP A 207 7.38 -25.73 2.22
C ASP A 207 8.04 -26.49 3.38
N HIS A 208 8.50 -27.72 3.10
CA HIS A 208 9.26 -28.50 4.08
C HIS A 208 10.60 -27.85 4.45
N PHE A 209 11.32 -27.31 3.47
CA PHE A 209 12.61 -26.64 3.71
C PHE A 209 12.47 -25.35 4.51
N LEU A 210 11.51 -24.51 4.17
CA LEU A 210 11.28 -23.21 4.81
C LEU A 210 10.67 -23.37 6.20
N GLY A 211 9.71 -24.29 6.34
CA GLY A 211 8.90 -24.44 7.54
C GLY A 211 8.12 -23.18 7.91
N GLU A 212 7.46 -23.22 9.06
CA GLU A 212 6.56 -22.16 9.51
C GLU A 212 7.21 -21.29 10.59
N GLY A 213 7.33 -20.00 10.33
CA GLY A 213 7.81 -19.06 11.33
C GLY A 213 6.76 -18.72 12.38
N CYS A 214 7.13 -17.82 13.29
CA CYS A 214 6.25 -17.41 14.39
C CYS A 214 5.32 -16.23 14.05
N SER A 215 5.40 -15.64 12.86
CA SER A 215 4.73 -14.38 12.54
C SER A 215 3.95 -14.45 11.24
N ALA A 216 2.73 -13.94 11.26
CA ALA A 216 1.88 -13.80 10.09
C ALA A 216 1.31 -12.39 10.04
N ILE A 217 1.47 -11.72 8.91
CA ILE A 217 0.95 -10.38 8.61
C ILE A 217 -0.09 -10.52 7.49
N PHE A 218 -1.14 -9.74 7.60
CA PHE A 218 -2.19 -9.68 6.60
C PHE A 218 -2.56 -8.23 6.29
N SER A 219 -2.49 -7.88 5.01
CA SER A 219 -2.94 -6.59 4.47
C SER A 219 -4.24 -6.76 3.71
N ARG A 220 -5.24 -5.94 4.05
CA ARG A 220 -6.59 -5.92 3.44
C ARG A 220 -6.78 -4.83 2.38
N GLY A 221 -5.81 -3.90 2.27
CA GLY A 221 -5.90 -2.73 1.42
C GLY A 221 -5.53 -2.99 -0.05
N TYR A 222 -5.08 -1.93 -0.72
CA TYR A 222 -4.52 -2.05 -2.06
C TYR A 222 -3.24 -2.91 -2.01
N GLY A 223 -3.20 -3.98 -2.81
CA GLY A 223 -2.12 -4.97 -2.69
C GLY A 223 -2.36 -5.98 -1.56
N LYS A 224 -3.61 -6.47 -1.43
CA LYS A 224 -4.01 -7.52 -0.49
C LYS A 224 -2.99 -8.66 -0.48
N CYS A 225 -2.35 -8.85 0.66
CA CYS A 225 -1.29 -9.84 0.79
C CYS A 225 -1.29 -10.55 2.13
N ARG A 226 -0.76 -11.77 2.12
CA ARG A 226 -0.38 -12.54 3.30
C ARG A 226 1.13 -12.65 3.31
N ILE A 227 1.73 -12.31 4.44
CA ILE A 227 3.17 -12.43 4.65
C ILE A 227 3.39 -13.32 5.86
N VAL A 228 4.11 -14.42 5.71
CA VAL A 228 4.43 -15.33 6.82
C VAL A 228 5.93 -15.46 6.95
N SER A 229 6.43 -15.43 8.18
CA SER A 229 7.83 -15.78 8.42
C SER A 229 8.02 -17.29 8.23
N THR A 230 9.26 -17.68 7.96
CA THR A 230 9.68 -19.08 7.91
C THR A 230 10.51 -19.41 9.15
N HIS A 231 11.02 -20.64 9.28
CA HIS A 231 11.97 -20.96 10.36
C HIS A 231 13.29 -20.18 10.23
N PHE A 232 13.62 -19.67 9.03
CA PHE A 232 14.81 -18.85 8.80
C PHE A 232 14.52 -17.38 9.11
N PRO A 233 15.27 -16.76 10.05
CA PRO A 233 15.16 -15.32 10.30
C PRO A 233 15.40 -14.50 9.03
N GLY A 234 14.56 -13.50 8.80
CA GLY A 234 14.66 -12.64 7.63
C GLY A 234 14.22 -13.30 6.32
N VAL A 235 13.60 -14.49 6.36
CA VAL A 235 13.00 -15.11 5.17
C VAL A 235 11.49 -15.16 5.35
N TRP A 236 10.80 -14.62 4.35
CA TRP A 236 9.36 -14.41 4.36
C TRP A 236 8.74 -14.99 3.10
N ARG A 237 7.58 -15.63 3.24
CA ARG A 237 6.74 -15.97 2.10
C ARG A 237 5.65 -14.93 1.96
N VAL A 238 5.55 -14.35 0.77
CA VAL A 238 4.63 -13.27 0.43
C VAL A 238 3.68 -13.75 -0.66
N ASN A 239 2.39 -13.77 -0.34
CA ASN A 239 1.32 -14.13 -1.25
C ASN A 239 0.43 -12.91 -1.52
N TYR A 240 0.31 -12.53 -2.78
CA TYR A 240 -0.63 -11.50 -3.21
C TYR A 240 -1.91 -12.15 -3.73
N PHE A 241 -3.05 -11.54 -3.43
CA PHE A 241 -4.36 -12.04 -3.81
C PHE A 241 -5.16 -10.96 -4.54
N ASN A 242 -6.06 -11.39 -5.42
CA ASN A 242 -7.11 -10.52 -5.94
C ASN A 242 -8.28 -10.41 -4.94
N ASP A 243 -9.27 -9.60 -5.29
CA ASP A 243 -10.47 -9.37 -4.46
C ASP A 243 -11.33 -10.63 -4.25
N MET A 244 -11.19 -11.62 -5.14
CA MET A 244 -11.85 -12.93 -5.06
C MET A 244 -11.01 -13.97 -4.30
N ASN A 245 -9.95 -13.57 -3.58
CA ASN A 245 -9.02 -14.46 -2.85
C ASN A 245 -8.27 -15.46 -3.74
N THR A 246 -8.15 -15.19 -5.04
CA THR A 246 -7.29 -15.97 -5.94
C THR A 246 -5.85 -15.49 -5.80
N LEU A 247 -4.91 -16.43 -5.67
CA LEU A 247 -3.48 -16.16 -5.64
C LEU A 247 -3.02 -15.52 -6.95
N LEU A 248 -2.44 -14.34 -6.87
CA LEU A 248 -1.85 -13.60 -8.00
C LEU A 248 -0.34 -13.81 -8.09
N GLN A 249 0.35 -13.78 -6.94
CA GLN A 249 1.80 -13.97 -6.87
C GLN A 249 2.17 -14.73 -5.59
N ASP A 250 3.13 -15.63 -5.71
CA ASP A 250 3.80 -16.33 -4.62
C ASP A 250 5.29 -16.03 -4.72
N MET A 251 5.84 -15.46 -3.65
CA MET A 251 7.21 -14.97 -3.61
C MET A 251 7.89 -15.32 -2.29
N ILE A 252 9.20 -15.52 -2.35
CA ILE A 252 10.07 -15.57 -1.18
C ILE A 252 10.85 -14.26 -1.14
N GLU A 253 10.76 -13.54 -0.02
CA GLU A 253 11.53 -12.33 0.25
C GLU A 253 12.55 -12.62 1.35
N ILE A 254 13.82 -12.33 1.09
CA ILE A 254 14.91 -12.41 2.05
C ILE A 254 15.29 -10.97 2.43
N ALA A 255 14.76 -10.53 3.57
CA ALA A 255 14.88 -9.18 4.11
C ALA A 255 14.66 -9.16 5.62
N ASP A 256 15.29 -8.22 6.34
CA ASP A 256 15.08 -8.02 7.79
C ASP A 256 13.60 -7.77 8.10
N ILE A 257 12.95 -6.97 7.25
CA ILE A 257 11.52 -6.70 7.26
C ILE A 257 11.06 -6.88 5.80
N PRO A 258 9.92 -7.56 5.53
CA PRO A 258 9.40 -7.74 4.18
C PRO A 258 9.34 -6.42 3.41
N VAL A 259 9.74 -6.42 2.13
CA VAL A 259 9.94 -5.22 1.27
C VAL A 259 8.67 -4.38 1.14
N SER A 260 7.52 -5.02 1.32
CA SER A 260 6.22 -4.34 1.39
C SER A 260 6.12 -3.33 2.56
N HIS A 261 7.08 -3.31 3.49
CA HIS A 261 7.04 -2.51 4.71
C HIS A 261 8.43 -1.96 5.08
N ARG A 262 8.96 -0.99 4.31
CA ARG A 262 10.08 -0.16 4.79
C ARG A 262 9.65 0.57 6.06
N GLN A 263 10.43 0.46 7.15
CA GLN A 263 10.24 1.32 8.30
C GLN A 263 10.68 2.74 7.98
N ALA A 264 9.81 3.71 8.23
CA ALA A 264 10.20 5.10 8.26
C ALA A 264 11.22 5.33 9.40
N THR A 265 12.25 6.13 9.14
CA THR A 265 13.22 6.51 10.18
C THR A 265 12.57 7.39 11.25
N ALA A 266 13.24 7.60 12.39
CA ALA A 266 12.74 8.50 13.43
C ALA A 266 12.52 9.93 12.91
N GLU A 267 13.38 10.39 12.00
CA GLU A 267 13.27 11.68 11.31
C GLU A 267 12.04 11.73 10.40
N GLU A 268 11.85 10.71 9.56
CA GLU A 268 10.68 10.61 8.67
C GLU A 268 9.38 10.55 9.46
N TRP A 269 9.34 9.79 10.57
CA TRP A 269 8.23 9.78 11.50
C TRP A 269 7.95 11.14 12.13
N ALA A 270 8.99 11.88 12.49
CA ALA A 270 8.84 13.22 13.05
C ALA A 270 8.22 14.19 12.04
N LEU A 271 8.59 14.09 10.77
CA LEU A 271 8.01 14.87 9.67
C LEU A 271 6.55 14.49 9.41
N LEU A 272 6.25 13.19 9.34
CA LEU A 272 4.88 12.67 9.22
C LEU A 272 3.97 13.19 10.34
N ARG A 273 4.42 13.13 11.60
CA ARG A 273 3.64 13.61 12.76
C ARG A 273 3.32 15.11 12.69
N ARG A 274 4.23 15.92 12.15
CA ARG A 274 4.02 17.37 12.01
C ARG A 274 3.24 17.75 10.75
N GLY A 275 2.91 16.78 9.89
CA GLY A 275 2.33 17.05 8.57
C GLY A 275 3.28 17.80 7.65
N GLU A 276 4.59 17.72 7.90
CA GLU A 276 5.63 18.37 7.10
C GLU A 276 5.92 17.53 5.87
N LEU A 277 4.98 17.55 4.92
CA LEU A 277 5.04 16.71 3.71
C LEU A 277 6.16 17.12 2.75
N SER A 278 6.52 18.40 2.68
CA SER A 278 7.58 18.86 1.75
C SER A 278 8.96 18.34 2.13
N PRO A 279 9.46 18.51 3.39
CA PRO A 279 10.73 17.90 3.78
C PRO A 279 10.69 16.37 3.76
N LEU A 280 9.55 15.76 4.08
CA LEU A 280 9.39 14.30 3.97
C LEU A 280 9.59 13.84 2.52
N ALA A 281 9.00 14.56 1.58
CA ALA A 281 9.14 14.26 0.16
C ALA A 281 10.56 14.53 -0.35
N SER A 282 11.29 15.49 0.23
CA SER A 282 12.72 15.67 -0.06
C SER A 282 13.50 14.39 0.19
N THR A 283 13.30 13.76 1.34
CA THR A 283 14.03 12.55 1.73
C THR A 283 13.57 11.33 0.95
N ILE A 284 12.26 11.18 0.71
CA ILE A 284 11.71 9.94 0.13
C ILE A 284 11.74 9.95 -1.41
N PHE A 285 11.34 11.06 -2.03
CA PHE A 285 11.11 11.09 -3.48
C PHE A 285 12.23 11.78 -4.24
N PHE A 286 12.64 12.97 -3.80
CA PHE A 286 13.44 13.86 -4.65
C PHE A 286 14.95 13.83 -4.36
N ASP A 287 15.38 13.43 -3.16
CA ASP A 287 16.75 13.66 -2.67
C ASP A 287 17.18 15.14 -2.79
N ASP A 288 16.19 16.05 -2.77
CA ASP A 288 16.32 17.51 -2.90
C ASP A 288 15.04 18.19 -2.38
N ASP A 289 15.10 19.49 -2.13
CA ASP A 289 13.90 20.29 -1.86
C ASP A 289 12.95 20.28 -3.08
N PRO A 290 11.65 19.95 -2.95
CA PRO A 290 10.72 19.85 -4.08
C PRO A 290 10.62 21.12 -4.91
N GLN A 291 10.73 22.30 -4.29
CA GLN A 291 10.68 23.58 -5.01
C GLN A 291 11.95 23.80 -5.84
N THR A 292 13.11 23.46 -5.27
CA THR A 292 14.41 23.48 -5.96
C THR A 292 14.44 22.49 -7.12
N TRP A 293 13.98 21.25 -6.88
CA TRP A 293 13.85 20.20 -7.89
C TRP A 293 12.94 20.63 -9.04
N LEU A 294 11.79 21.25 -8.74
CA LEU A 294 10.87 21.76 -9.75
C LEU A 294 11.50 22.90 -10.58
N ALA A 295 12.23 23.81 -9.94
CA ALA A 295 12.91 24.93 -10.60
C ALA A 295 14.07 24.49 -11.51
N ALA A 296 14.66 23.33 -11.27
CA ALA A 296 15.75 22.78 -12.07
C ALA A 296 15.31 22.43 -13.51
N GLY A 297 14.01 22.20 -13.74
CA GLY A 297 13.41 21.96 -15.05
C GLY A 297 13.97 20.71 -15.74
N VAL A 298 13.69 20.57 -17.05
CA VAL A 298 14.01 19.36 -17.84
C VAL A 298 15.46 18.89 -17.65
N LYS A 299 16.44 19.79 -17.75
CA LYS A 299 17.86 19.42 -17.59
C LYS A 299 18.19 18.93 -16.18
N GLY A 300 17.58 19.54 -15.15
CA GLY A 300 17.75 19.11 -13.78
C GLY A 300 17.12 17.75 -13.52
N TRP A 301 15.91 17.53 -14.04
CA TRP A 301 15.21 16.25 -13.93
C TRP A 301 15.97 15.13 -14.63
N GLU A 302 16.54 15.40 -15.81
CA GLU A 302 17.44 14.49 -16.52
C GLU A 302 18.64 14.09 -15.69
N ALA A 303 19.36 15.09 -15.16
CA ALA A 303 20.51 14.83 -14.31
C ALA A 303 20.12 14.06 -13.04
N TRP A 304 18.95 14.34 -12.47
CA TRP A 304 18.43 13.71 -11.26
C TRP A 304 18.17 12.21 -11.47
N PHE A 305 17.41 11.82 -12.49
CA PHE A 305 17.13 10.39 -12.68
C PHE A 305 18.35 9.62 -13.18
N LEU A 306 19.25 10.23 -13.96
CA LEU A 306 20.50 9.60 -14.41
C LEU A 306 21.47 9.29 -13.25
N GLN A 307 21.31 9.97 -12.11
CA GLN A 307 22.13 9.73 -10.92
C GLN A 307 21.58 8.61 -10.02
N GLU A 308 20.31 8.22 -10.18
CA GLU A 308 19.68 7.10 -9.44
C GLU A 308 19.83 7.17 -7.90
N ARG A 309 19.98 8.39 -7.34
CA ARG A 309 20.23 8.58 -5.91
C ARG A 309 18.98 8.39 -5.05
N SER A 310 17.81 8.82 -5.52
CA SER A 310 16.54 8.59 -4.82
C SER A 310 15.89 7.27 -5.24
N GLU A 311 15.03 6.71 -4.39
CA GLU A 311 14.22 5.53 -4.74
C GLU A 311 13.36 5.80 -5.97
N THR A 312 12.81 7.01 -6.10
CA THR A 312 11.97 7.39 -7.23
C THR A 312 12.76 7.48 -8.54
N ALA A 313 13.99 8.00 -8.49
CA ALA A 313 14.90 8.00 -9.64
C ALA A 313 15.21 6.57 -10.10
N ARG A 314 15.47 5.65 -9.16
CA ARG A 314 15.67 4.21 -9.46
C ARG A 314 14.43 3.56 -10.06
N TRP A 315 13.23 3.87 -9.55
CA TRP A 315 11.98 3.37 -10.13
C TRP A 315 11.79 3.86 -11.57
N LEU A 316 12.07 5.15 -11.82
CA LEU A 316 12.02 5.71 -13.16
C LEU A 316 12.99 4.99 -14.11
N ALA A 317 14.20 4.70 -13.65
CA ALA A 317 15.19 3.92 -14.41
C ALA A 317 14.71 2.49 -14.68
N ALA A 318 14.03 1.84 -13.73
CA ALA A 318 13.52 0.48 -13.87
C ALA A 318 12.39 0.36 -14.90
N VAL A 319 11.49 1.35 -14.98
CA VAL A 319 10.34 1.33 -15.89
C VAL A 319 10.62 1.93 -17.27
N GLN A 320 11.80 2.51 -17.50
CA GLN A 320 12.12 3.23 -18.74
C GLN A 320 12.11 2.35 -20.00
N ASN A 321 12.26 1.04 -19.84
CA ASN A 321 12.25 0.06 -20.93
C ASN A 321 10.84 -0.44 -21.26
N ILE A 322 9.83 -0.08 -20.45
CA ILE A 322 8.43 -0.35 -20.75
C ILE A 322 7.96 0.76 -21.71
N ILE A 323 7.83 0.40 -22.99
CA ILE A 323 7.45 1.33 -24.05
C ILE A 323 6.01 1.04 -24.46
N THR A 324 5.15 2.03 -24.29
CA THR A 324 3.74 1.99 -24.70
C THR A 324 3.47 3.04 -25.78
N PRO A 325 2.43 2.85 -26.62
CA PRO A 325 2.14 3.76 -27.73
C PRO A 325 1.86 5.17 -27.24
N THR A 326 2.39 6.16 -27.96
CA THR A 326 2.00 7.56 -27.76
C THR A 326 0.58 7.78 -28.28
N LEU A 327 -0.31 8.21 -27.38
CA LEU A 327 -1.70 8.52 -27.69
C LEU A 327 -1.89 10.04 -27.84
N PRO A 328 -2.98 10.50 -28.49
CA PRO A 328 -3.34 11.92 -28.45
C PRO A 328 -3.43 12.42 -27.02
N MET A 329 -2.84 13.58 -26.74
CA MET A 329 -2.77 14.16 -25.39
C MET A 329 -3.49 15.51 -25.34
N ALA A 330 -4.29 15.72 -24.30
CA ALA A 330 -4.85 17.03 -23.98
C ALA A 330 -3.98 17.76 -22.96
N SER A 331 -3.11 18.66 -23.43
CA SER A 331 -2.21 19.43 -22.57
C SER A 331 -2.84 20.69 -21.97
N SER A 332 -4.00 21.10 -22.48
CA SER A 332 -4.68 22.34 -22.10
C SER A 332 -6.11 22.07 -21.65
N PRO A 333 -6.66 22.85 -20.71
CA PRO A 333 -8.05 22.72 -20.27
C PRO A 333 -9.02 23.37 -21.28
N ASP A 334 -9.16 22.80 -22.47
CA ASP A 334 -9.96 23.36 -23.58
C ASP A 334 -10.99 22.37 -24.16
N HIS A 335 -11.59 22.72 -25.30
CA HIS A 335 -12.63 21.92 -25.97
C HIS A 335 -12.14 20.53 -26.43
N THR A 336 -10.83 20.25 -26.48
CA THR A 336 -10.34 18.89 -26.78
C THR A 336 -10.82 17.88 -25.73
N LEU A 337 -11.05 18.32 -24.49
CA LEU A 337 -11.47 17.48 -23.36
C LEU A 337 -12.92 17.00 -23.41
N ILE A 338 -13.71 17.48 -24.37
CA ILE A 338 -15.08 16.99 -24.63
C ILE A 338 -15.16 16.13 -25.89
N THR A 339 -14.04 15.92 -26.59
CA THR A 339 -14.01 15.06 -27.78
C THR A 339 -14.14 13.57 -27.42
N HIS A 340 -14.69 12.82 -28.38
CA HIS A 340 -14.78 11.36 -28.34
C HIS A 340 -13.49 10.73 -28.90
N GLY A 341 -13.13 9.57 -28.36
CA GLY A 341 -11.97 8.78 -28.80
C GLY A 341 -10.84 8.72 -27.76
N PRO A 342 -9.76 7.99 -28.08
CA PRO A 342 -8.64 7.80 -27.18
C PRO A 342 -7.90 9.12 -26.98
N LEU A 343 -8.00 9.64 -25.76
CA LEU A 343 -7.34 10.88 -25.37
C LEU A 343 -6.73 10.68 -23.99
N ASP A 344 -5.42 10.84 -23.90
CA ASP A 344 -4.74 10.91 -22.63
C ASP A 344 -4.95 12.30 -22.01
N VAL A 345 -5.52 12.30 -20.81
CA VAL A 345 -5.78 13.48 -19.99
C VAL A 345 -4.97 13.49 -18.69
N SER A 346 -4.05 12.54 -18.51
CA SER A 346 -3.23 12.32 -17.30
C SER A 346 -2.24 13.47 -17.03
N PRO A 347 -1.52 13.46 -15.89
CA PRO A 347 -0.42 14.38 -15.66
C PRO A 347 0.62 14.40 -16.80
N LEU A 348 0.86 13.25 -17.45
CA LEU A 348 1.72 13.19 -18.64
C LEU A 348 1.19 14.12 -19.72
N ALA A 349 -0.10 14.06 -20.04
CA ALA A 349 -0.68 14.93 -21.06
C ALA A 349 -0.52 16.42 -20.69
N ILE A 350 -0.73 16.77 -19.42
CA ILE A 350 -0.65 18.13 -18.87
C ILE A 350 0.77 18.69 -18.98
N GLU A 351 1.78 17.88 -18.67
CA GLU A 351 3.18 18.31 -18.65
C GLU A 351 3.93 17.95 -19.95
N TYR A 352 3.28 17.31 -20.91
CA TYR A 352 3.88 16.89 -22.18
C TYR A 352 4.58 18.01 -22.96
N PRO A 353 4.08 19.28 -22.99
CA PRO A 353 4.82 20.35 -23.66
C PRO A 353 6.24 20.54 -23.13
N LEU A 354 6.46 20.33 -21.82
CA LEU A 354 7.79 20.35 -21.20
C LEU A 354 8.53 19.04 -21.41
N LEU A 355 7.84 17.91 -21.20
CA LEU A 355 8.43 16.57 -21.22
C LEU A 355 8.81 16.09 -22.63
N SER A 356 8.23 16.67 -23.67
CA SER A 356 8.55 16.34 -25.07
C SER A 356 10.01 16.59 -25.44
N ALA A 357 10.67 17.51 -24.73
CA ALA A 357 12.09 17.85 -24.89
C ALA A 357 13.04 17.02 -24.00
N CYS A 358 12.51 16.16 -23.12
CA CYS A 358 13.32 15.33 -22.23
C CYS A 358 13.94 14.15 -22.99
N CYS A 359 15.10 13.65 -22.57
CA CYS A 359 15.74 12.46 -23.14
C CYS A 359 14.95 11.16 -22.90
N LEU A 360 13.89 11.20 -22.08
CA LEU A 360 12.87 10.15 -21.96
C LEU A 360 11.77 10.24 -23.03
N SER A 361 11.87 11.15 -24.00
CA SER A 361 10.90 11.27 -25.10
C SER A 361 10.69 9.91 -25.79
N GLY A 362 9.43 9.49 -25.93
CA GLY A 362 9.04 8.17 -26.43
C GLY A 362 9.00 7.05 -25.39
N LYS A 363 9.51 7.26 -24.16
CA LYS A 363 9.43 6.31 -23.04
C LYS A 363 8.21 6.61 -22.17
N THR A 364 7.03 6.41 -22.73
CA THR A 364 5.73 6.85 -22.16
C THR A 364 5.54 6.45 -20.70
N THR A 365 5.88 5.21 -20.30
CA THR A 365 5.74 4.75 -18.91
C THR A 365 6.64 5.55 -17.94
N ALA A 366 7.90 5.76 -18.27
CA ALA A 366 8.78 6.61 -17.45
C ALA A 366 8.30 8.08 -17.42
N LEU A 367 7.82 8.59 -18.56
CA LEU A 367 7.29 9.95 -18.63
C LEU A 367 6.03 10.14 -17.78
N ARG A 368 5.15 9.13 -17.67
CA ARG A 368 4.00 9.15 -16.76
C ARG A 368 4.44 9.29 -15.29
N LEU A 369 5.43 8.51 -14.87
CA LEU A 369 5.98 8.61 -13.51
C LEU A 369 6.62 9.99 -13.27
N LEU A 370 7.43 10.47 -14.21
CA LEU A 370 8.05 11.81 -14.11
C LEU A 370 7.00 12.92 -14.03
N ALA A 371 5.94 12.84 -14.81
CA ALA A 371 4.85 13.81 -14.76
C ALA A 371 4.14 13.83 -13.39
N ARG A 372 3.96 12.66 -12.76
CA ARG A 372 3.43 12.58 -11.38
C ARG A 372 4.39 13.19 -10.36
N CYS A 373 5.71 13.02 -10.53
CA CYS A 373 6.70 13.71 -9.70
C CYS A 373 6.60 15.23 -9.83
N ILE A 374 6.39 15.75 -11.04
CA ILE A 374 6.16 17.19 -11.29
C ILE A 374 4.88 17.66 -10.58
N THR A 375 3.78 16.90 -10.70
CA THR A 375 2.53 17.21 -9.99
C THR A 375 2.73 17.23 -8.47
N LEU A 376 3.42 16.23 -7.91
CA LEU A 376 3.73 16.16 -6.48
C LEU A 376 4.56 17.36 -6.02
N ALA A 377 5.65 17.68 -6.74
CA ALA A 377 6.50 18.82 -6.41
C ALA A 377 5.74 20.15 -6.46
N ARG A 378 4.85 20.33 -7.46
CA ARG A 378 3.94 21.50 -7.52
C ARG A 378 3.00 21.55 -6.32
N SER A 379 2.42 20.43 -5.92
CA SER A 379 1.51 20.33 -4.77
C SER A 379 2.18 20.61 -3.43
N LEU A 380 3.47 20.30 -3.30
CA LEU A 380 4.27 20.56 -2.11
C LEU A 380 4.84 21.97 -2.04
N SER A 381 4.80 22.72 -3.15
CA SER A 381 5.26 24.11 -3.19
C SER A 381 4.31 25.05 -2.45
N ALA A 382 4.83 26.21 -2.01
CA ALA A 382 4.07 27.20 -1.22
C ALA A 382 2.84 27.80 -1.95
N LEU A 383 2.75 27.65 -3.28
CA LEU A 383 1.64 28.11 -4.11
C LEU A 383 1.26 27.01 -5.12
N PRO A 384 0.49 25.98 -4.72
CA PRO A 384 0.05 24.95 -5.65
C PRO A 384 -0.86 25.57 -6.72
N THR A 385 -0.41 25.51 -7.98
CA THR A 385 -1.07 26.16 -9.11
C THR A 385 -1.96 25.18 -9.87
N LEU A 386 -3.07 24.72 -9.29
CA LEU A 386 -4.01 23.88 -10.07
C LEU A 386 -4.54 24.67 -11.28
N ARG A 387 -4.42 24.08 -12.48
CA ARG A 387 -4.95 24.65 -13.71
C ARG A 387 -6.44 24.36 -13.81
N TRP A 388 -7.21 25.33 -14.32
CA TRP A 388 -8.64 25.17 -14.54
C TRP A 388 -9.10 26.04 -15.70
N ASN A 389 -10.26 25.72 -16.26
CA ASN A 389 -10.95 26.57 -17.23
C ASN A 389 -12.47 26.37 -17.14
N ARG A 390 -13.23 27.32 -17.69
CA ARG A 390 -14.66 27.18 -17.92
C ARG A 390 -15.04 27.73 -19.28
N PHE A 391 -15.91 27.03 -19.99
CA PHE A 391 -16.38 27.46 -21.29
C PHE A 391 -17.79 26.95 -21.57
N ASP A 392 -18.39 27.51 -22.62
CA ASP A 392 -19.74 27.23 -23.06
C ASP A 392 -19.67 26.55 -24.43
N ASP A 393 -20.22 25.35 -24.53
CA ASP A 393 -20.26 24.58 -25.77
C ASP A 393 -21.65 24.66 -26.43
N GLY A 394 -22.37 25.76 -26.17
CA GLY A 394 -23.72 26.03 -26.65
C GLY A 394 -24.77 25.41 -25.73
N GLU A 395 -24.89 24.08 -25.75
CA GLU A 395 -25.87 23.37 -24.90
C GLU A 395 -25.35 23.19 -23.47
N TRP A 396 -24.05 22.97 -23.32
CA TRP A 396 -23.41 22.60 -22.05
C TRP A 396 -22.55 23.73 -21.48
N LYS A 397 -22.70 23.98 -20.19
CA LYS A 397 -21.74 24.75 -19.39
C LYS A 397 -20.69 23.79 -18.86
N ILE A 398 -19.43 24.07 -19.16
CA ILE A 398 -18.32 23.16 -18.88
C ILE A 398 -17.36 23.81 -17.90
N ALA A 399 -16.97 23.05 -16.89
CA ALA A 399 -15.87 23.38 -15.99
C ALA A 399 -14.83 22.26 -16.05
N VAL A 400 -13.57 22.64 -16.20
CA VAL A 400 -12.42 21.74 -16.24
C VAL A 400 -11.48 22.10 -15.11
N VAL A 401 -11.01 21.10 -14.37
CA VAL A 401 -10.03 21.28 -13.31
C VAL A 401 -8.96 20.20 -13.38
N GLU A 402 -7.72 20.60 -13.12
CA GLU A 402 -6.59 19.69 -12.90
C GLU A 402 -6.78 18.91 -11.60
N THR A 403 -6.61 17.59 -11.67
CA THR A 403 -6.60 16.69 -10.51
C THR A 403 -5.32 15.87 -10.52
N ALA A 404 -5.03 15.13 -9.43
CA ALA A 404 -3.86 14.27 -9.34
C ALA A 404 -3.73 13.22 -10.48
N ARG A 405 -4.85 12.85 -11.12
CA ARG A 405 -4.91 11.86 -12.20
C ARG A 405 -5.18 12.46 -13.57
N GLY A 406 -5.24 13.80 -13.67
CA GLY A 406 -5.48 14.49 -14.94
C GLY A 406 -6.68 15.43 -14.94
N TRP A 407 -7.15 15.78 -16.13
CA TRP A 407 -8.28 16.68 -16.32
C TRP A 407 -9.62 16.05 -15.92
N LEU A 408 -10.30 16.66 -14.96
CA LEU A 408 -11.67 16.35 -14.58
C LEU A 408 -12.62 17.37 -15.22
N VAL A 409 -13.61 16.86 -15.95
CA VAL A 409 -14.61 17.70 -16.66
C VAL A 409 -15.97 17.54 -16.00
N HIS A 410 -16.57 18.66 -15.63
CA HIS A 410 -17.96 18.75 -15.21
C HIS A 410 -18.74 19.47 -16.31
N GLN A 411 -19.86 18.89 -16.73
CA GLN A 411 -20.75 19.46 -17.73
C GLN A 411 -22.15 19.58 -17.14
N ALA A 412 -22.76 20.76 -17.25
CA ALA A 412 -24.11 21.01 -16.80
C ALA A 412 -24.95 21.65 -17.90
N ARG A 413 -26.13 21.10 -18.14
CA ARG A 413 -27.19 21.78 -18.88
C ARG A 413 -28.08 22.49 -17.90
N LEU A 414 -28.42 23.75 -18.19
CA LEU A 414 -29.23 24.57 -17.31
C LEU A 414 -30.54 24.97 -18.00
N THR A 415 -31.60 25.05 -17.23
CA THR A 415 -32.82 25.77 -17.63
C THR A 415 -32.53 27.26 -17.81
N THR A 416 -33.45 27.98 -18.46
CA THR A 416 -33.40 29.45 -18.54
C THR A 416 -33.41 30.13 -17.17
N SER A 417 -33.97 29.47 -16.14
CA SER A 417 -33.97 29.95 -14.75
C SER A 417 -32.74 29.52 -13.94
N GLY A 418 -31.74 28.86 -14.56
CA GLY A 418 -30.49 28.48 -13.91
C GLY A 418 -30.50 27.15 -13.13
N ASN A 419 -31.61 26.41 -13.13
CA ASN A 419 -31.68 25.07 -12.53
C ASN A 419 -30.97 24.04 -13.41
N ILE A 420 -30.29 23.07 -12.80
CA ILE A 420 -29.63 21.96 -13.50
C ILE A 420 -30.68 21.03 -14.13
N LEU A 421 -30.60 20.85 -15.44
CA LEU A 421 -31.40 19.91 -16.22
C LEU A 421 -30.71 18.55 -16.36
N ASP A 422 -29.42 18.57 -16.63
CA ASP A 422 -28.58 17.38 -16.80
C ASP A 422 -27.18 17.72 -16.30
N TYR A 423 -26.50 16.74 -15.71
CA TYR A 423 -25.17 16.89 -15.14
C TYR A 423 -24.33 15.66 -15.45
N ARG A 424 -23.16 15.88 -16.04
CA ARG A 424 -22.23 14.82 -16.44
C ARG A 424 -20.84 15.11 -15.91
N ILE A 425 -20.15 14.04 -15.55
CA ILE A 425 -18.76 14.07 -15.11
C ILE A 425 -17.98 13.16 -16.03
N ILE A 426 -16.90 13.68 -16.61
CA ILE A 426 -15.91 12.88 -17.34
C ILE A 426 -14.65 12.90 -16.48
N SER A 427 -14.45 11.84 -15.70
CA SER A 427 -13.26 11.68 -14.87
C SER A 427 -12.07 11.17 -15.70
N PRO A 428 -10.82 11.45 -15.29
CA PRO A 428 -9.64 10.91 -15.97
C PRO A 428 -9.69 9.39 -16.10
N THR A 429 -9.93 8.68 -14.99
CA THR A 429 -9.98 7.22 -14.97
C THR A 429 -11.12 6.67 -15.82
N THR A 430 -12.32 7.27 -15.77
CA THR A 430 -13.43 6.84 -16.64
C THR A 430 -13.10 6.98 -18.12
N ARG A 431 -12.36 8.04 -18.51
CA ARG A 431 -11.91 8.25 -19.88
C ARG A 431 -10.81 7.26 -20.27
N HIS A 432 -9.83 7.03 -19.40
CA HIS A 432 -8.73 6.10 -19.64
C HIS A 432 -9.16 4.63 -19.68
N ALA A 433 -10.21 4.26 -18.94
CA ALA A 433 -10.74 2.90 -18.83
C ALA A 433 -11.81 2.55 -19.89
N GLN A 434 -12.07 3.43 -20.86
CA GLN A 434 -12.93 3.08 -22.01
C GLN A 434 -12.34 1.88 -22.78
N PRO A 435 -13.17 1.07 -23.49
CA PRO A 435 -12.70 -0.11 -24.23
C PRO A 435 -11.56 0.16 -25.22
N ASP A 436 -11.51 1.36 -25.80
CA ASP A 436 -10.45 1.81 -26.69
C ASP A 436 -9.57 2.91 -26.07
N GLY A 437 -9.63 3.09 -24.75
CA GLY A 437 -8.96 4.12 -23.98
C GLY A 437 -7.48 3.85 -23.73
N VAL A 438 -6.86 4.71 -22.90
CA VAL A 438 -5.43 4.65 -22.58
C VAL A 438 -5.04 3.30 -21.98
N ILE A 439 -5.80 2.78 -21.02
CA ILE A 439 -5.47 1.52 -20.34
C ILE A 439 -5.44 0.37 -21.34
N ALA A 440 -6.51 0.19 -22.12
CA ALA A 440 -6.60 -0.88 -23.09
C ALA A 440 -5.47 -0.81 -24.14
N ARG A 441 -5.20 0.39 -24.67
CA ARG A 441 -4.18 0.58 -25.71
C ARG A 441 -2.75 0.37 -25.21
N GLU A 442 -2.44 0.80 -23.99
CA GLU A 442 -1.11 0.61 -23.44
C GLU A 442 -0.85 -0.85 -23.09
N LEU A 443 -1.80 -1.49 -22.38
CA LEU A 443 -1.67 -2.89 -21.96
C LEU A 443 -1.61 -3.86 -23.15
N ALA A 444 -2.32 -3.58 -24.24
CA ALA A 444 -2.29 -4.41 -25.45
C ALA A 444 -0.91 -4.49 -26.13
N THR A 445 0.03 -3.60 -25.79
CA THR A 445 1.37 -3.55 -26.41
C THR A 445 2.47 -4.17 -25.57
N ILE A 446 2.17 -4.60 -24.35
CA ILE A 446 3.14 -5.10 -23.38
C ILE A 446 2.72 -6.48 -22.84
N PRO A 447 3.67 -7.34 -22.43
CA PRO A 447 3.36 -8.65 -21.85
C PRO A 447 2.57 -8.52 -20.55
N LEU A 448 1.73 -9.53 -20.26
CA LEU A 448 0.89 -9.62 -19.07
C LEU A 448 1.68 -9.41 -17.76
N SER A 449 2.92 -9.88 -17.70
CA SER A 449 3.81 -9.71 -16.55
C SER A 449 4.09 -8.25 -16.17
N LEU A 450 3.93 -7.32 -17.11
CA LEU A 450 4.17 -5.88 -16.91
C LEU A 450 2.88 -5.08 -16.67
N TRP A 451 1.71 -5.71 -16.76
CA TRP A 451 0.42 -5.00 -16.66
C TRP A 451 0.23 -4.30 -15.31
N SER A 452 0.60 -4.97 -14.21
CA SER A 452 0.49 -4.40 -12.86
C SER A 452 1.33 -3.13 -12.73
N GLN A 453 2.59 -3.17 -13.20
CA GLN A 453 3.49 -2.01 -13.18
C GLN A 453 2.94 -0.87 -14.04
N GLN A 454 2.43 -1.17 -15.23
CA GLN A 454 1.85 -0.16 -16.11
C GLN A 454 0.61 0.50 -15.49
N LEU A 455 -0.29 -0.30 -14.90
CA LEU A 455 -1.49 0.21 -14.23
C LEU A 455 -1.15 1.11 -13.04
N GLN A 456 -0.13 0.77 -12.24
CA GLN A 456 0.34 1.61 -11.12
C GLN A 456 0.81 3.00 -11.59
N VAL A 457 1.41 3.06 -12.78
CA VAL A 457 1.90 4.30 -13.37
C VAL A 457 0.76 5.11 -14.02
N ILE A 458 -0.24 4.45 -14.60
CA ILE A 458 -1.48 5.11 -15.07
C ILE A 458 -2.30 5.66 -13.90
N ASP A 459 -2.27 4.99 -12.75
CA ASP A 459 -2.93 5.38 -11.49
C ASP A 459 -4.47 5.54 -11.63
N PRO A 460 -5.21 4.50 -12.02
CA PRO A 460 -6.67 4.56 -11.99
C PRO A 460 -7.18 4.72 -10.55
N CYS A 461 -8.17 5.59 -10.33
CA CYS A 461 -8.76 5.81 -9.00
C CYS A 461 -9.78 4.74 -8.56
N VAL A 462 -10.00 3.71 -9.37
CA VAL A 462 -10.89 2.58 -9.09
C VAL A 462 -10.23 1.29 -9.58
N ALA A 463 -10.61 0.15 -9.00
CA ALA A 463 -10.23 -1.14 -9.52
C ALA A 463 -10.70 -1.29 -10.98
N VAL A 464 -9.80 -1.72 -11.85
CA VAL A 464 -10.08 -1.92 -13.28
C VAL A 464 -10.12 -3.42 -13.54
N ASN A 465 -11.31 -3.93 -13.87
CA ASN A 465 -11.47 -5.31 -14.31
C ASN A 465 -11.07 -5.41 -15.78
N ILE A 466 -10.00 -6.12 -16.06
CA ILE A 466 -9.58 -6.43 -17.43
C ILE A 466 -10.14 -7.81 -17.75
N VAL A 467 -11.04 -7.86 -18.73
CA VAL A 467 -11.59 -9.11 -19.26
C VAL A 467 -10.87 -9.36 -20.57
N GLU A 468 -10.15 -10.48 -20.65
CA GLU A 468 -9.50 -10.93 -21.89
C GLU A 468 -10.50 -11.26 -22.99
#